data_AF-A0AA95KYD6-F1
#
_entry.id   AF-A0AA95KYD6-F1
#
_cell.length_a   1.000
_cell.length_b   1.000
_cell.length_c   1.000
_cell.angle_alpha   90.00
_cell.angle_beta   90.00
_cell.angle_gamma   90.00
#
_symmetry.space_group_name_H-M   'P 1'
#
loop_
_entity.id
_entity.type
_entity.pdbx_description
1 polymer ?
#
loop_
_entity_poly.entity_id
_entity_poly.type
_entity_poly.pdbx_seq_one_letter_code
_entity_poly.pdbx_strand_id
1 'polypeptide(L)'
;MNKRGAGVAFIAISALLISSKYISAAIFGSGVASWDKSLFDAMLEYVGNTLSMFSLFAFVVGVAYIVWGEREEKVSKGDHKDLNS
;
A
#
# COMPACT_ATOMS: atom_id res chain seq x y z
N MET A 1 -2.19 -11.77 -16.01
CA MET A 1 -2.58 -10.51 -15.33
C MET A 1 -1.68 -9.40 -15.82
N ASN A 2 -2.22 -8.26 -16.23
CA ASN A 2 -1.40 -7.11 -16.60
C ASN A 2 -0.61 -6.63 -15.36
N LYS A 3 0.66 -6.25 -15.55
CA LYS A 3 1.55 -5.78 -14.47
C LYS A 3 0.94 -4.61 -13.67
N ARG A 4 0.06 -3.83 -14.32
CA ARG A 4 -0.80 -2.82 -13.71
C ARG A 4 -1.76 -3.38 -12.65
N GLY A 5 -2.42 -4.49 -12.93
CA GLY A 5 -3.34 -5.13 -11.99
C GLY A 5 -2.63 -5.66 -10.75
N ALA A 6 -1.42 -6.22 -10.94
CA ALA A 6 -0.58 -6.63 -9.81
C ALA A 6 -0.16 -5.42 -8.95
N GLY A 7 0.28 -4.32 -9.57
CA GLY A 7 0.66 -3.10 -8.86
C GLY A 7 -0.49 -2.48 -8.05
N VAL A 8 -1.69 -2.41 -8.62
CA VAL A 8 -2.90 -1.92 -7.92
C VAL A 8 -3.27 -2.83 -6.74
N ALA A 9 -3.16 -4.16 -6.91
CA ALA A 9 -3.41 -5.11 -5.82
C ALA A 9 -2.43 -4.92 -4.66
N PHE A 10 -1.13 -4.71 -4.94
CA PHE A 10 -0.13 -4.43 -3.92
C PHE A 10 -0.41 -3.11 -3.15
N ILE A 11 -0.85 -2.07 -3.86
CA ILE A 11 -1.27 -0.80 -3.21
C ILE A 11 -2.50 -1.01 -2.33
N ALA A 12 -3.50 -1.77 -2.81
CA ALA A 12 -4.68 -2.08 -2.03
C ALA A 12 -4.34 -2.89 -0.76
N ILE A 13 -3.44 -3.87 -0.86
CA ILE A 13 -2.94 -4.65 0.28
C ILE A 13 -2.22 -3.74 1.28
N SER A 14 -1.39 -2.80 0.81
CA SER A 14 -0.72 -1.81 1.66
C SER A 14 -1.73 -0.95 2.44
N ALA A 15 -2.76 -0.45 1.76
CA ALA A 15 -3.83 0.34 2.37
C ALA A 15 -4.64 -0.47 3.40
N LEU A 16 -4.90 -1.75 3.13
CA LEU A 16 -5.57 -2.64 4.08
C LEU A 16 -4.71 -2.93 5.31
N LEU A 17 -3.39 -3.12 5.13
CA LEU A 17 -2.46 -3.35 6.24
C LEU A 17 -2.39 -2.15 7.19
N ILE A 18 -2.28 -0.93 6.65
CA ILE A 18 -2.24 0.27 7.49
C ILE A 18 -3.60 0.52 8.15
N SER A 19 -4.70 0.34 7.42
CA SER A 19 -6.05 0.49 7.97
C SER A 19 -6.32 -0.49 9.10
N SER A 20 -5.89 -1.75 8.96
CA SER A 20 -6.02 -2.77 10.00
C SER A 20 -5.32 -2.35 11.30
N LYS A 21 -4.12 -1.74 11.23
CA LYS A 21 -3.42 -1.21 12.41
C LYS A 21 -4.25 -0.15 13.14
N TYR A 22 -4.81 0.81 12.40
CA TYR A 22 -5.63 1.87 13.00
C TYR A 22 -6.98 1.35 13.51
N ILE A 23 -7.60 0.40 12.81
CA ILE A 23 -8.84 -0.24 13.25
C ILE A 23 -8.62 -1.04 14.53
N SER A 24 -7.53 -1.80 14.64
CA SER A 24 -7.18 -2.52 15.88
C SER A 24 -7.02 -1.58 17.07
N ALA A 25 -6.31 -0.46 16.89
CA ALA A 25 -6.16 0.55 17.93
C ALA A 25 -7.52 1.20 18.28
N ALA A 26 -8.38 1.46 17.29
CA ALA A 26 -9.71 2.02 17.52
C ALA A 26 -10.65 1.05 18.26
N ILE A 27 -10.62 -0.25 17.93
CA ILE A 27 -11.40 -1.29 18.63
C ILE A 27 -10.92 -1.40 20.08
N PHE A 28 -9.62 -1.43 20.31
CA PHE A 28 -9.06 -1.49 21.67
C PHE A 28 -9.34 -0.20 22.46
N GLY A 29 -9.28 0.95 21.79
CA GLY A 29 -9.62 2.26 22.35
C GLY A 29 -11.11 2.47 22.61
N SER A 30 -12.00 1.72 21.94
CA SER A 30 -13.47 1.88 22.09
C SER A 30 -13.99 1.58 23.49
N GLY A 31 -13.24 0.80 24.29
CA GLY A 31 -13.57 0.50 25.69
C GLY A 31 -13.07 1.55 26.68
N VAL A 32 -12.31 2.55 26.23
CA VAL A 32 -11.66 3.54 27.10
C VAL A 32 -12.39 4.88 26.94
N ALA A 33 -13.03 5.37 28.00
CA ALA A 33 -13.85 6.58 28.00
C ALA A 33 -13.03 7.89 27.97
N SER A 34 -11.80 7.86 27.45
CA SER A 34 -10.90 8.99 27.36
C SER A 34 -10.31 9.06 25.95
N TRP A 35 -10.58 10.17 25.26
CA TRP A 35 -9.99 10.53 23.96
C TRP A 35 -8.55 11.03 24.13
N ASP A 36 -7.77 10.31 24.94
CA ASP A 36 -6.40 10.69 25.24
C ASP A 36 -5.46 10.24 24.12
N LYS A 37 -4.78 11.21 23.50
CA LYS A 37 -3.86 10.97 22.38
C LYS A 37 -2.68 10.08 22.79
N SER A 38 -2.16 10.25 24.01
CA SER A 38 -1.02 9.46 24.49
C SER A 38 -1.40 7.99 24.65
N LEU A 39 -2.63 7.73 25.05
CA LEU A 39 -3.16 6.37 25.22
C LEU A 39 -3.35 5.70 23.85
N PHE A 40 -3.85 6.43 22.85
CA PHE A 40 -3.96 5.92 21.48
C PHE A 40 -2.60 5.69 20.81
N ASP A 41 -1.63 6.58 21.01
CA ASP A 41 -0.25 6.39 20.52
C ASP A 41 0.40 5.16 21.18
N ALA A 42 0.20 4.94 22.49
CA ALA A 42 0.69 3.75 23.18
C ALA A 42 0.04 2.45 22.63
N MET A 43 -1.25 2.49 22.25
CA MET A 43 -1.92 1.37 21.58
C MET A 43 -1.35 1.12 20.18
N LEU A 44 -1.09 2.17 19.40
CA LEU A 44 -0.47 2.06 18.08
C LEU A 44 0.97 1.53 18.17
N GLU A 45 1.70 1.89 19.22
CA GLU A 45 3.02 1.37 19.52
C GLU A 45 2.96 -0.11 19.95
N TYR A 46 1.94 -0.50 20.73
CA TYR A 46 1.69 -1.89 21.12
C TYR A 46 1.39 -2.80 19.91
N VAL A 47 0.62 -2.33 18.93
CA VAL A 47 0.39 -3.05 17.66
C VAL A 47 1.70 -3.21 16.86
N GLY A 48 2.71 -2.38 17.16
CA GLY A 48 4.06 -2.48 16.62
C GLY A 48 4.23 -1.78 15.28
N ASN A 49 5.49 -1.65 14.87
CA ASN A 49 5.87 -0.98 13.62
C ASN A 49 6.04 -1.95 12.44
N THR A 50 5.97 -3.26 12.69
CA THR A 50 6.15 -4.31 11.67
C THR A 50 5.12 -4.18 10.55
N LEU A 51 3.82 -4.05 10.89
CA LEU A 51 2.75 -3.85 9.90
C LEU A 51 2.95 -2.57 9.07
N SER A 52 3.45 -1.50 9.71
CA SER A 52 3.75 -0.23 9.03
C SER A 52 4.92 -0.36 8.06
N MET A 53 5.99 -1.07 8.44
CA MET A 53 7.10 -1.37 7.51
C MET A 53 6.65 -2.22 6.33
N PHE A 54 5.91 -3.31 6.57
CA PHE A 54 5.40 -4.16 5.49
C PHE A 54 4.45 -3.40 4.55
N SER A 55 3.59 -2.54 5.09
CA SER A 55 2.73 -1.65 4.29
C SER A 55 3.56 -0.71 3.41
N LEU A 56 4.63 -0.11 3.94
CA LEU A 56 5.53 0.75 3.17
C LEU A 56 6.23 -0.02 2.05
N PHE A 57 6.77 -1.20 2.33
CA PHE A 57 7.41 -2.04 1.31
C PHE A 57 6.41 -2.47 0.23
N ALA A 58 5.21 -2.90 0.61
CA ALA A 58 4.15 -3.26 -0.33
C ALA A 58 3.73 -2.07 -1.21
N PHE A 59 3.70 -0.86 -0.65
CA PHE A 59 3.43 0.36 -1.41
C PHE A 59 4.52 0.66 -2.43
N VAL A 60 5.79 0.64 -2.02
CA VAL A 60 6.93 0.88 -2.91
C VAL A 60 6.97 -0.15 -4.04
N VAL A 61 6.77 -1.43 -3.73
CA VAL A 61 6.71 -2.51 -4.74
C VAL A 61 5.52 -2.32 -5.68
N GLY A 62 4.34 -1.94 -5.16
CA GLY A 62 3.15 -1.68 -5.96
C GLY A 62 3.35 -0.55 -6.96
N VAL A 63 3.94 0.58 -6.53
CA VAL A 63 4.28 1.70 -7.41
C VAL A 63 5.31 1.29 -8.46
N ALA A 64 6.38 0.58 -8.07
CA ALA A 64 7.38 0.08 -9.00
C ALA A 64 6.77 -0.81 -10.08
N TYR A 65 5.83 -1.69 -9.71
CA TYR A 65 5.12 -2.56 -10.66
C TYR A 65 4.25 -1.79 -11.67
N ILE A 66 3.60 -0.69 -11.25
CA ILE A 66 2.83 0.17 -12.14
C ILE A 66 3.75 0.87 -13.14
N VAL A 67 4.83 1.48 -12.66
CA VAL A 67 5.80 2.20 -13.51
C VAL A 67 6.43 1.25 -14.53
N TRP A 68 6.80 0.03 -14.11
CA TRP A 68 7.33 -0.98 -15.02
C TRP A 68 6.30 -1.39 -16.08
N GLY A 69 5.06 -1.65 -15.66
CA GLY A 69 3.98 -1.98 -16.57
C GLY A 69 3.68 -0.87 -17.59
N GLU A 70 3.86 0.40 -17.21
CA GLU A 70 3.67 1.52 -18.13
C GLU A 70 4.84 1.70 -19.10
N ARG A 71 6.08 1.41 -18.68
CA ARG A 71 7.25 1.46 -19.57
C ARG A 71 7.20 0.39 -20.66
N GLU A 72 6.82 -0.84 -20.32
CA GLU A 72 6.70 -1.89 -21.33
C GLU A 72 5.59 -1.62 -22.36
N GLU A 73 4.46 -1.04 -21.95
CA GLU A 73 3.42 -0.66 -22.91
C GLU A 73 3.93 0.44 -23.84
N LYS A 74 4.65 1.44 -23.31
CA LYS A 74 5.24 2.52 -24.10
C LYS A 74 6.30 2.00 -25.10
N VAL A 75 7.11 1.03 -24.69
CA VAL A 75 8.10 0.36 -25.57
C VAL A 75 7.40 -0.44 -26.66
N SER A 76 6.40 -1.27 -26.31
CA SER A 76 5.66 -2.08 -27.29
C SER A 76 4.89 -1.24 -28.30
N LYS A 77 4.44 -0.03 -27.93
CA LYS A 77 3.74 0.91 -28.82
C LYS A 77 4.68 1.73 -29.70
N GLY A 78 5.96 1.84 -29.32
CA GLY A 78 7.03 2.45 -30.11
C GLY A 78 7.41 1.56 -31.29
N ASP A 79 7.74 0.28 -31.03
CA ASP A 79 8.12 -0.70 -32.05
C ASP A 79 7.08 -0.84 -33.18
N HIS A 80 5.79 -0.69 -32.87
CA HIS A 80 4.73 -0.83 -33.86
C HIS A 80 4.59 0.39 -34.79
N LYS A 81 5.13 1.57 -34.41
CA LYS A 81 5.16 2.75 -35.29
C LYS A 81 6.32 2.70 -36.26
N ASP A 82 7.44 2.10 -35.86
CA ASP A 82 8.66 2.06 -36.66
C ASP A 82 8.60 1.01 -37.78
N LEU A 83 7.71 0.01 -37.67
CA LEU A 83 7.45 -1.01 -38.69
C LEU A 83 6.46 -0.60 -39.78
N ASN A 84 5.85 0.59 -39.67
CA ASN A 84 4.80 1.06 -40.58
C ASN A 84 5.11 2.46 -41.17
N SER A 85 6.37 2.91 -41.08
CA SER A 85 6.88 4.14 -41.71
C SER A 85 7.76 3.84 -42.92
#